data_AF-A0A0Q4LT22-F1
#
_entry.id   AF-A0A0Q4LT22-F1
#
_cell.length_a   1.000
_cell.length_b   1.000
_cell.length_c   1.000
_cell.angle_alpha   90.00
_cell.angle_beta   90.00
_cell.angle_gamma   90.00
#
_symmetry.space_group_name_H-M   'P 1'
#
loop_
_entity.id
_entity.type
_entity.pdbx_description
1 polymer ?
#
loop_
_entity_poly.entity_id
_entity_poly.type
_entity_poly.pdbx_seq_one_letter_code
_entity_poly.pdbx_strand_id
1 'polypeptide(L)'
;MNDLEIKILIFLWQKGPSLAKDIFEGISKTNLAYSTLSFYLRTLEHKGMIGHLKIGKIYTYHARLECDTFVDQQMHRILNSLFDGNRKKLSGFLKSNGWVIDWHCKL
;
A
#
# COMPACT_ATOMS: atom_id res chain seq x y z
N MET A 1 6.28 -3.98 -5.11
CA MET A 1 5.39 -4.28 -3.95
C MET A 1 4.39 -5.32 -4.41
N ASN A 2 3.93 -6.23 -3.56
CA ASN A 2 2.85 -7.15 -3.96
C ASN A 2 1.49 -6.45 -3.88
N ASP A 3 0.53 -6.79 -4.75
CA ASP A 3 -0.82 -6.22 -4.75
C ASP A 3 -1.54 -6.38 -3.39
N LEU A 4 -1.34 -7.49 -2.69
CA LEU A 4 -1.93 -7.70 -1.36
C LEU A 4 -1.33 -6.77 -0.31
N GLU A 5 -0.02 -6.50 -0.38
CA GLU A 5 0.64 -5.54 0.49
C GLU A 5 0.07 -4.13 0.30
N ILE A 6 -0.14 -3.73 -0.96
CA ILE A 6 -0.75 -2.44 -1.31
C ILE A 6 -2.17 -2.36 -0.76
N LYS A 7 -2.99 -3.39 -0.93
CA LYS A 7 -4.37 -3.42 -0.43
C LYS A 7 -4.44 -3.29 1.09
N ILE A 8 -3.53 -3.93 1.83
CA ILE A 8 -3.44 -3.80 3.28
C ILE A 8 -3.11 -2.36 3.68
N LEU A 9 -2.12 -1.74 3.03
CA LEU A 9 -1.74 -0.35 3.31
C LEU A 9 -2.88 0.62 3.01
N ILE A 10 -3.54 0.48 1.86
CA ILE A 10 -4.73 1.28 1.50
C ILE A 10 -5.81 1.13 2.57
N PHE A 11 -6.13 -0.10 2.96
CA PHE A 11 -7.14 -0.33 4.00
C PHE A 11 -6.77 0.37 5.31
N LEU A 12 -5.52 0.25 5.77
CA LEU A 12 -5.05 0.87 7.01
C LEU A 12 -5.03 2.41 6.94
N TRP A 13 -4.74 2.99 5.77
CA TRP A 13 -4.84 4.45 5.60
C TRP A 13 -6.28 4.94 5.61
N GLN A 14 -7.22 4.17 5.04
CA GLN A 14 -8.63 4.56 4.99
C GLN A 14 -9.38 4.34 6.31
N LYS A 15 -9.09 3.23 6.99
CA LYS A 15 -9.81 2.81 8.20
C LYS A 15 -9.06 3.11 9.49
N GLY A 16 -7.78 3.47 9.39
CA GLY A 16 -6.92 3.66 10.54
C GLY A 16 -6.53 2.33 11.20
N PRO A 17 -6.04 2.37 12.45
CA PRO A 17 -5.63 1.18 13.20
C PRO A 17 -6.75 0.12 13.26
N SER A 18 -6.46 -1.09 12.82
CA SER A 18 -7.47 -2.14 12.59
C SER A 18 -6.99 -3.52 13.03
N LEU A 19 -7.91 -4.40 13.41
CA LEU A 19 -7.58 -5.79 13.76
C LEU A 19 -7.30 -6.60 12.50
N ALA A 20 -6.52 -7.68 12.62
CA ALA A 20 -6.26 -8.57 11.49
C ALA A 20 -7.54 -9.14 10.86
N LYS A 21 -8.58 -9.41 11.67
CA LYS A 21 -9.90 -9.84 11.17
C LYS A 21 -10.58 -8.76 10.33
N ASP A 22 -10.51 -7.49 10.74
CA ASP A 22 -11.18 -6.39 10.05
C ASP A 22 -10.47 -6.10 8.72
N ILE A 23 -9.13 -6.17 8.74
CA ILE A 23 -8.31 -6.09 7.52
C ILE A 23 -8.67 -7.24 6.57
N PHE A 24 -8.75 -8.46 7.09
CA PHE A 24 -9.10 -9.64 6.30
C PHE A 24 -10.47 -9.47 5.62
N GLU A 25 -11.49 -9.09 6.37
CA GLU A 25 -12.84 -8.86 5.86
C GLU A 25 -12.89 -7.70 4.85
N GLY A 26 -12.10 -6.64 5.08
CA GLY A 26 -12.06 -5.47 4.20
C GLY A 26 -11.36 -5.69 2.86
N ILE A 27 -10.38 -6.60 2.78
CA ILE A 27 -9.60 -6.82 1.55
C ILE A 27 -9.93 -8.14 0.85
N SER A 28 -10.59 -9.08 1.54
CA SER A 28 -10.96 -10.38 0.98
C SER A 28 -12.16 -10.25 0.06
N LYS A 29 -11.95 -10.40 -1.25
CA LYS A 29 -13.04 -10.43 -2.23
C LYS A 29 -13.44 -11.84 -2.66
N THR A 30 -12.55 -12.82 -2.61
CA THR A 30 -12.83 -14.25 -2.82
C THR A 30 -11.49 -14.98 -2.67
N ASN A 31 -11.40 -16.05 -1.86
CA ASN A 31 -10.24 -16.96 -1.76
C ASN A 31 -8.94 -16.50 -1.07
N LEU A 32 -8.90 -15.38 -0.34
CA LEU A 32 -7.72 -15.10 0.49
C LEU A 32 -7.71 -16.01 1.73
N ALA A 33 -6.65 -16.79 1.95
CA ALA A 33 -6.49 -17.52 3.21
C ALA A 33 -5.98 -16.59 4.32
N TYR A 34 -6.43 -16.81 5.55
CA TYR A 34 -6.01 -15.97 6.70
C TYR A 34 -4.50 -16.09 7.01
N SER A 35 -3.91 -17.26 6.76
CA SER A 35 -2.46 -17.47 6.86
C SER A 35 -1.69 -16.61 5.86
N THR A 36 -2.21 -16.43 4.66
CA THR A 36 -1.65 -15.53 3.64
C THR A 36 -1.66 -14.08 4.11
N LEU A 37 -2.78 -13.61 4.70
CA LEU A 37 -2.80 -12.29 5.32
C LEU A 37 -1.73 -12.18 6.42
N SER A 38 -1.62 -13.19 7.27
CA SER A 38 -0.66 -13.19 8.38
C SER A 38 0.80 -13.11 7.88
N PHE A 39 1.11 -13.81 6.79
CA PHE A 39 2.40 -13.70 6.10
C PHE A 39 2.66 -12.27 5.60
N TYR A 40 1.69 -11.63 4.94
CA TYR A 40 1.85 -10.28 4.42
C TYR A 40 1.92 -9.21 5.51
N LEU A 41 1.15 -9.33 6.60
CA LEU A 41 1.25 -8.44 7.76
C LEU A 41 2.66 -8.50 8.35
N ARG A 42 3.20 -9.70 8.58
CA ARG A 42 4.57 -9.86 9.07
C ARG A 42 5.62 -9.32 8.09
N THR A 43 5.40 -9.52 6.78
CA THR A 43 6.30 -9.01 5.74
C THR A 43 6.31 -7.48 5.72
N LEU A 44 5.14 -6.85 5.82
CA LEU A 44 5.01 -5.39 5.88
C LEU A 44 5.60 -4.80 7.17
N GLU A 45 5.45 -5.47 8.31
CA GLU A 45 6.11 -5.08 9.56
C GLU A 45 7.62 -5.15 9.45
N HIS A 46 8.15 -6.25 8.88
CA HIS A 46 9.58 -6.38 8.64
C HIS A 46 10.12 -5.30 7.70
N LYS A 47 9.31 -4.86 6.73
CA LYS A 47 9.61 -3.71 5.86
C LYS A 47 9.47 -2.35 6.57
N GLY A 48 8.98 -2.33 7.81
CA GLY A 48 8.75 -1.09 8.57
C GLY A 48 7.56 -0.25 8.10
N MET A 49 6.72 -0.79 7.20
CA MET A 49 5.61 -0.05 6.59
C MET A 49 4.37 0.00 7.49
N ILE A 50 4.20 -1.03 8.34
CA ILE A 50 3.14 -1.11 9.35
C ILE A 50 3.76 -1.47 10.70
N GLY A 51 2.99 -1.30 11.77
CA GLY A 51 3.30 -1.83 13.10
C GLY A 51 2.06 -2.38 13.76
N HIS A 52 2.23 -3.12 14.86
CA HIS A 52 1.14 -3.59 15.69
C HIS A 52 1.22 -3.08 17.12
N LEU A 53 0.06 -2.84 17.70
CA LEU A 53 -0.14 -2.67 19.14
C LEU A 53 -0.76 -3.95 19.69
N LYS A 54 -0.25 -4.40 20.84
CA LYS A 54 -0.76 -5.57 21.54
C LYS A 54 -1.43 -5.16 22.84
N ILE A 55 -2.73 -5.44 22.95
CA ILE A 55 -3.49 -5.25 24.19
C ILE A 55 -4.04 -6.62 24.59
N GLY A 56 -3.41 -7.25 25.59
CA GLY A 56 -3.71 -8.63 25.98
C GLY A 56 -3.41 -9.63 24.85
N LYS A 57 -4.47 -10.25 24.30
CA LYS A 57 -4.39 -11.21 23.17
C LYS A 57 -4.78 -10.61 21.82
N ILE A 58 -5.09 -9.31 21.78
CA ILE A 58 -5.59 -8.63 20.59
C ILE A 58 -4.43 -7.87 19.94
N TYR A 59 -4.30 -8.05 18.61
CA TYR A 59 -3.31 -7.36 17.78
C TYR A 59 -4.03 -6.36 16.86
N THR A 60 -3.68 -5.08 17.02
CA THR A 60 -4.19 -3.99 16.17
C THR A 60 -3.05 -3.47 15.32
N TYR A 61 -3.19 -3.52 14.00
CA TYR A 61 -2.19 -3.06 13.05
C TYR A 61 -2.48 -1.62 12.63
N HIS A 62 -1.43 -0.83 12.40
CA HIS A 62 -1.52 0.53 11.91
C HIS A 62 -0.44 0.81 10.86
N ALA A 63 -0.73 1.69 9.91
CA ALA A 63 0.27 2.17 8.97
C ALA A 63 1.33 3.00 9.72
N ARG A 64 2.60 2.85 9.33
CA ARG A 64 3.72 3.69 9.80
C ARG A 64 4.22 4.65 8.73
N LEU A 65 3.94 4.33 7.48
CA LEU A 65 4.25 5.16 6.33
C LEU A 65 3.00 5.95 5.93
N GLU A 66 3.14 7.20 5.56
CA GLU A 66 2.04 8.00 5.01
C GLU A 66 1.78 7.63 3.54
N CYS A 67 0.52 7.73 3.09
CA CYS A 67 0.18 7.36 1.73
C CYS A 67 0.92 8.20 0.69
N ASP A 68 1.00 9.52 0.88
CA ASP A 68 1.65 10.41 -0.08
C ASP A 68 3.15 10.11 -0.19
N THR A 69 3.81 9.82 0.94
CA THR A 69 5.22 9.38 0.94
C THR A 69 5.39 8.07 0.17
N PHE A 70 4.47 7.11 0.36
CA PHE A 70 4.50 5.85 -0.38
C PHE A 70 4.34 6.05 -1.88
N VAL A 71 3.35 6.87 -2.30
CA VAL A 71 3.05 7.15 -3.70
C VAL A 71 4.25 7.83 -4.37
N ASP A 72 4.83 8.84 -3.73
CA ASP A 72 6.01 9.53 -4.26
C ASP A 72 7.20 8.58 -4.46
N GLN A 73 7.47 7.71 -3.47
CA GLN A 73 8.51 6.68 -3.58
C GLN A 73 8.24 5.70 -4.73
N GLN A 74 7.01 5.24 -4.92
CA GLN A 74 6.68 4.37 -6.05
C GLN A 74 6.90 5.08 -7.38
N MET A 75 6.54 6.37 -7.46
CA MET A 75 6.71 7.12 -8.69
C MET A 75 8.14 7.39 -9.06
N HIS A 76 8.97 7.74 -8.08
CA HIS A 76 10.40 7.87 -8.30
C HIS A 76 11.00 6.57 -8.84
N ARG A 77 10.55 5.41 -8.34
CA ARG A 77 10.99 4.12 -8.87
C ARG A 77 10.55 3.92 -10.32
N ILE A 78 9.28 4.17 -10.66
CA ILE A 78 8.76 4.04 -12.03
C ILE A 78 9.50 4.97 -12.99
N LEU A 79 9.68 6.23 -12.60
CA LEU A 79 10.40 7.24 -13.37
C LEU A 79 11.83 6.79 -13.68
N ASN A 80 12.52 6.24 -12.68
CA ASN A 80 13.90 5.78 -12.86
C ASN A 80 13.99 4.46 -13.63
N SER A 81 13.09 3.50 -13.39
CA SER A 81 13.19 2.16 -13.99
C SER A 81 12.68 2.07 -15.42
N LEU A 82 11.67 2.86 -15.79
CA LEU A 82 11.04 2.81 -17.10
C LEU A 82 11.38 4.00 -18.00
N PHE A 83 11.80 5.12 -17.41
CA PHE A 83 12.04 6.37 -18.15
C PHE A 83 13.43 6.96 -17.92
N ASP A 84 14.36 6.22 -17.29
CA ASP A 84 15.74 6.65 -16.99
C ASP A 84 15.82 8.02 -16.29
N GLY A 85 14.87 8.31 -15.38
CA GLY A 85 14.81 9.60 -14.69
C GLY A 85 14.21 10.73 -15.53
N ASN A 86 13.83 10.47 -16.79
CA ASN A 86 13.38 11.49 -17.72
C ASN A 86 11.89 11.81 -17.55
N ARG A 87 11.63 12.85 -16.75
CA ARG A 87 10.27 13.36 -16.48
C ARG A 87 9.49 13.76 -17.74
N LYS A 88 10.17 14.25 -18.79
CA LYS A 88 9.51 14.63 -20.05
C LYS A 88 8.96 13.40 -20.76
N LYS A 89 9.72 12.30 -20.82
CA LYS A 89 9.26 11.04 -21.42
C LYS A 89 8.04 10.49 -20.69
N LEU A 90 8.07 10.46 -19.36
CA LEU A 90 6.91 10.08 -18.55
C LEU A 90 5.69 10.96 -18.83
N SER A 91 5.86 12.28 -18.83
CA SER A 91 4.76 13.22 -19.09
C SER A 91 4.17 13.06 -20.50
N GLY A 92 5.02 12.75 -21.50
CA GLY A 92 4.58 12.48 -22.87
C GLY A 92 3.78 11.19 -22.96
N PHE A 93 4.25 10.12 -22.30
CA PHE A 93 3.55 8.85 -22.23
C PHE A 93 2.17 8.96 -21.56
N LEU A 94 2.08 9.71 -20.45
CA LEU A 94 0.79 9.90 -19.76
C LEU A 94 -0.22 10.65 -20.62
N LYS A 95 0.23 11.72 -21.29
CA LYS A 95 -0.62 12.49 -22.21
C LYS A 95 -1.08 11.65 -23.40
N SER A 96 -0.18 10.87 -24.02
CA SER A 96 -0.53 10.07 -25.20
C SER A 96 -1.55 8.96 -24.89
N ASN A 97 -1.57 8.47 -23.65
CA ASN A 97 -2.51 7.43 -23.22
C ASN A 97 -3.78 8.01 -22.54
N GLY A 98 -3.89 9.33 -22.40
CA GLY A 98 -5.05 9.98 -21.75
C GLY A 98 -5.08 9.83 -20.22
N TRP A 99 -3.94 9.53 -19.58
CA TRP A 99 -3.87 9.34 -18.13
C TRP A 99 -3.67 10.69 -17.44
N VAL A 100 -4.61 11.07 -16.57
CA VAL A 100 -4.46 12.17 -15.62
C VAL A 100 -4.18 11.54 -14.26
N ILE A 101 -3.01 11.83 -13.70
CA ILE A 101 -2.65 11.31 -12.38
C ILE A 101 -3.10 12.32 -11.33
N ASP A 102 -4.06 11.91 -10.49
CA ASP A 102 -4.40 12.61 -9.26
C ASP A 102 -3.47 12.06 -8.16
N TRP A 103 -2.56 12.92 -7.70
CA TRP A 103 -1.46 12.54 -6.81
C TRP A 103 -1.82 12.51 -5.34
N HIS A 104 -3.06 12.87 -5.00
CA HIS A 104 -3.52 12.81 -3.63
C HIS A 104 -4.18 11.47 -3.40
N CYS A 105 -3.73 10.78 -2.35
CA CYS A 105 -4.38 9.58 -1.89
C CYS A 105 -5.80 9.94 -1.43
N LYS A 106 -6.79 9.79 -2.34
CA LYS A 106 -8.22 9.88 -2.02
C LYS A 106 -8.59 8.66 -1.19
N LEU A 107 -8.30 8.74 0.10
CA LEU A 107 -8.66 7.75 1.11
C LEU A 107 -10.15 7.82 1.41
#